data_AF-A0A437M828-F1
#
_entry.id   AF-A0A437M828-F1
#
_cell.length_a   1.000
_cell.length_b   1.000
_cell.length_c   1.000
_cell.angle_alpha   90.00
_cell.angle_beta   90.00
_cell.angle_gamma   90.00
#
_symmetry.space_group_name_H-M   'P 1'
#
loop_
_entity.id
_entity.type
_entity.pdbx_description
1 polymer ?
#
loop_
_entity_poly.entity_id
_entity_poly.type
_entity_poly.pdbx_seq_one_letter_code
_entity_poly.pdbx_strand_id
1 'polypeptide(L)'
;MTAPTSAGVAQPVRVQLSRRKGWRMPPNTVKVDRSTRWGNPFVIGGGPMGRHALDHEGAVGFFHAMLSDPELRAAAEYPSDERIRAELAGRNLACWCAGKFCHADALLELANGGSNAG
;
A
#
# COMPACT_ATOMS: atom_id res chain seq x y z
N MET A 1 -41.07 0.06 8.58
CA MET A 1 -39.74 0.65 8.82
C MET A 1 -38.77 -0.04 7.89
N THR A 2 -38.49 0.56 6.74
CA THR A 2 -37.70 -0.02 5.65
C THR A 2 -36.22 0.10 6.00
N ALA A 3 -35.51 -1.02 6.09
CA ALA A 3 -34.05 -1.03 6.21
C ALA A 3 -33.43 -0.51 4.90
N PRO A 4 -32.33 0.28 4.95
CA PRO A 4 -31.66 0.68 3.73
C PRO A 4 -30.91 -0.53 3.15
N THR A 5 -31.18 -0.79 1.87
CA THR A 5 -30.44 -1.73 1.04
C THR A 5 -28.97 -1.29 0.96
N SER A 6 -28.07 -2.05 1.57
CA SER A 6 -26.63 -1.89 1.34
C SER A 6 -26.31 -2.26 -0.11
N ALA A 7 -26.32 -1.27 -0.99
CA ALA A 7 -25.71 -1.41 -2.31
C ALA A 7 -24.22 -1.72 -2.08
N GLY A 8 -23.78 -2.91 -2.52
CA GLY A 8 -22.43 -3.40 -2.31
C GLY A 8 -21.38 -2.41 -2.83
N VAL A 9 -20.63 -1.81 -1.92
CA VAL A 9 -19.43 -1.04 -2.28
C VAL A 9 -18.41 -2.06 -2.76
N ALA A 10 -18.00 -1.97 -4.03
CA ALA A 10 -16.98 -2.84 -4.57
C ALA A 10 -15.71 -2.77 -3.71
N GLN A 11 -15.12 -3.94 -3.43
CA GLN A 11 -13.91 -4.02 -2.61
C GLN A 11 -12.79 -3.17 -3.23
N PRO A 12 -12.04 -2.39 -2.43
CA PRO A 12 -10.91 -1.62 -2.94
C PRO A 12 -9.89 -2.50 -3.66
N VAL A 13 -9.40 -2.02 -4.80
CA VAL A 13 -8.47 -2.78 -5.64
C VAL A 13 -7.14 -2.06 -5.84
N ARG A 14 -6.11 -2.84 -6.12
CA ARG A 14 -4.83 -2.34 -6.63
C ARG A 14 -4.99 -1.88 -8.07
N VAL A 15 -4.41 -0.73 -8.37
CA VAL A 15 -4.31 -0.16 -9.71
C VAL A 15 -2.84 -0.02 -10.09
N GLN A 16 -2.45 -0.52 -11.25
CA GLN A 16 -1.13 -0.23 -11.80
C GLN A 16 -1.16 1.12 -12.54
N LEU A 17 -0.31 2.07 -12.12
CA LEU A 17 -0.10 3.33 -12.82
C LEU A 17 0.42 3.06 -14.24
N SER A 18 -0.07 3.83 -15.20
CA SER A 18 0.30 3.69 -16.60
C SER A 18 0.50 5.05 -17.27
N ARG A 19 1.49 5.11 -18.17
CA ARG A 19 1.73 6.28 -19.05
C ARG A 19 1.17 6.07 -20.46
N ARG A 20 0.45 4.97 -20.71
CA ARG A 20 -0.15 4.72 -22.03
C ARG A 20 -1.08 5.87 -22.42
N LYS A 21 -0.99 6.31 -23.67
CA LYS A 21 -1.84 7.39 -24.21
C LYS A 21 -3.31 7.06 -23.95
N GLY A 22 -4.05 8.01 -23.39
CA GLY A 22 -5.47 7.85 -23.05
C GLY A 22 -5.74 7.22 -21.69
N TRP A 23 -4.75 6.66 -20.99
CA TRP A 23 -4.96 6.14 -19.64
C TRP A 23 -5.34 7.26 -18.67
N ARG A 24 -6.26 6.95 -17.76
CA ARG A 24 -6.70 7.82 -16.68
C ARG A 24 -6.74 7.00 -15.40
N MET A 25 -6.32 7.61 -14.31
CA MET A 25 -6.45 6.99 -12.99
C MET A 25 -7.94 6.80 -12.70
N PRO A 26 -8.39 5.59 -12.34
CA PRO A 26 -9.79 5.35 -12.01
C PRO A 26 -10.25 6.25 -10.87
N PRO A 27 -11.55 6.60 -10.81
CA PRO A 27 -12.09 7.31 -9.65
C PRO A 27 -11.86 6.52 -8.35
N ASN A 28 -11.93 7.21 -7.21
CA ASN A 28 -11.69 6.63 -5.89
C ASN A 28 -10.30 5.97 -5.74
N THR A 29 -9.28 6.47 -6.44
CA THR A 29 -7.92 5.91 -6.41
C THR A 29 -6.93 6.90 -5.81
N VAL A 30 -6.17 6.45 -4.82
CA VAL A 30 -5.06 7.19 -4.21
C VAL A 30 -3.75 6.71 -4.82
N LYS A 31 -2.92 7.66 -5.26
CA LYS A 31 -1.54 7.37 -5.66
C LYS A 31 -0.71 7.04 -4.42
N VAL A 32 -0.02 5.91 -4.45
CA VAL A 32 0.83 5.42 -3.35
C VAL A 32 2.25 5.12 -3.84
N ASP A 33 2.74 5.77 -4.89
CA ASP A 33 4.13 5.58 -5.31
C ASP A 33 5.12 6.34 -4.40
N ARG A 34 6.42 6.14 -4.65
CA ARG A 34 7.52 6.76 -3.88
C ARG A 34 7.52 8.30 -3.85
N SER A 35 6.69 8.97 -4.66
CA SER A 35 6.54 10.43 -4.57
C SER A 35 5.54 10.84 -3.49
N THR A 36 5.03 9.88 -2.70
CA THR A 36 4.02 10.08 -1.67
C THR A 36 4.49 9.43 -0.36
N ARG A 37 3.91 9.83 0.77
CA ARG A 37 4.15 9.19 2.08
C ARG A 37 3.79 7.70 2.15
N TRP A 38 3.04 7.21 1.17
CA TRP A 38 2.59 5.81 1.08
C TRP A 38 3.51 4.95 0.23
N GLY A 39 4.54 5.53 -0.39
CA GLY A 39 5.47 4.78 -1.23
C GLY A 39 6.32 3.80 -0.43
N ASN A 40 6.79 2.74 -1.09
CA ASN A 40 7.84 1.90 -0.53
C ASN A 40 9.15 2.69 -0.39
N PRO A 41 9.72 2.87 0.82
CA PRO A 41 10.99 3.56 1.02
C PRO A 41 12.20 2.73 0.57
N PHE A 42 12.03 1.41 0.41
CA PHE A 42 13.09 0.51 -0.03
C PHE A 42 13.17 0.43 -1.55
N VAL A 43 14.40 0.44 -2.06
CA VAL A 43 14.72 0.34 -3.49
C VAL A 43 15.66 -0.84 -3.73
N ILE A 44 15.75 -1.30 -4.98
CA ILE A 44 16.76 -2.27 -5.38
C ILE A 44 18.16 -1.70 -5.06
N GLY A 45 19.00 -2.52 -4.42
CA GLY A 45 20.31 -2.10 -3.93
C GLY A 45 20.27 -1.30 -2.62
N GLY A 46 19.10 -1.08 -2.03
CA GLY A 46 18.91 -0.46 -0.72
C GLY A 46 18.16 -1.39 0.24
N GLY A 47 18.19 -1.08 1.53
CA GLY A 47 17.45 -1.83 2.53
C GLY A 47 17.82 -1.47 3.96
N PRO A 48 17.10 -2.03 4.94
CA PRO A 48 17.32 -1.73 6.34
C PRO A 48 18.56 -2.47 6.88
N MET A 49 19.23 -1.86 7.86
CA MET A 49 20.31 -2.50 8.64
C MET A 49 21.44 -3.08 7.77
N GLY A 50 21.81 -2.40 6.68
CA GLY A 50 22.89 -2.84 5.79
C GLY A 50 22.53 -4.03 4.87
N ARG A 51 21.28 -4.49 4.87
CA ARG A 51 20.77 -5.44 3.86
C ARG A 51 20.38 -4.70 2.59
N HIS A 52 20.46 -5.39 1.45
CA HIS A 52 20.12 -4.84 0.15
C HIS A 52 19.10 -5.72 -0.58
N ALA A 53 18.05 -5.10 -1.10
CA ALA A 53 17.09 -5.77 -1.95
C ALA A 53 17.76 -6.12 -3.28
N LEU A 54 17.80 -7.40 -3.62
CA LEU A 54 18.39 -7.88 -4.88
C LEU A 54 17.50 -7.53 -6.09
N ASP A 55 16.20 -7.43 -5.87
CA ASP A 55 15.20 -7.18 -6.88
C ASP A 55 13.97 -6.46 -6.30
N HIS A 56 12.95 -6.26 -7.14
CA HIS A 56 11.70 -5.64 -6.76
C HIS A 56 10.98 -6.41 -5.64
N GLU A 57 11.02 -7.74 -5.67
CA GLU A 57 10.37 -8.58 -4.67
C GLU A 57 11.04 -8.42 -3.31
N GLY A 58 12.37 -8.39 -3.24
CA GLY A 58 13.11 -8.10 -2.02
C GLY A 58 12.80 -6.71 -1.45
N ALA A 59 12.66 -5.69 -2.31
CA ALA A 59 12.30 -4.35 -1.88
C ALA A 59 10.88 -4.30 -1.30
N VAL A 60 9.93 -5.01 -1.91
CA VAL A 60 8.58 -5.18 -1.36
C VAL A 60 8.60 -6.02 -0.09
N GLY A 61 9.43 -7.06 0.00
CA GLY A 61 9.60 -7.87 1.20
C GLY A 61 10.07 -7.06 2.40
N PHE A 62 11.04 -6.16 2.22
CA PHE A 62 11.43 -5.21 3.27
C PHE A 62 10.31 -4.26 3.66
N PHE A 63 9.48 -3.85 2.71
CA PHE A 63 8.32 -3.03 3.00
C PHE A 63 7.33 -3.75 3.91
N HIS A 64 6.99 -5.02 3.61
CA HIS A 64 6.15 -5.83 4.48
C HIS A 64 6.77 -6.03 5.87
N ALA A 65 8.07 -6.32 5.95
CA ALA A 65 8.76 -6.47 7.23
C ALA A 65 8.72 -5.18 8.06
N MET A 66 8.95 -4.03 7.44
CA MET A 66 8.83 -2.72 8.09
C MET A 66 7.41 -2.45 8.58
N LEU A 67 6.37 -2.80 7.81
CA LEU A 67 4.99 -2.57 8.24
C LEU A 67 4.64 -3.36 9.52
N SER A 68 5.22 -4.54 9.69
CA SER A 68 5.00 -5.43 10.85
C SER A 68 5.94 -5.21 12.03
N ASP A 69 6.97 -4.36 11.89
CA ASP A 69 7.98 -4.10 12.91
C ASP A 69 7.93 -2.61 13.33
N PRO A 70 7.42 -2.29 14.53
CA PRO A 70 7.27 -0.91 14.99
C PRO A 70 8.58 -0.11 15.04
N GLU A 71 9.69 -0.74 15.41
CA GLU A 71 11.00 -0.07 15.53
C GLU A 71 11.53 0.27 14.14
N LEU A 72 11.48 -0.70 13.21
CA LEU A 72 11.90 -0.48 11.84
C LEU A 72 11.01 0.55 11.13
N ARG A 73 9.70 0.54 11.39
CA ARG A 73 8.75 1.51 10.85
C ARG A 73 9.03 2.92 11.34
N ALA A 74 9.32 3.07 12.63
CA ALA A 74 9.68 4.35 13.23
C ALA A 74 11.01 4.87 12.65
N ALA A 75 12.01 4.01 12.50
CA ALA A 75 13.29 4.36 11.89
C ALA A 75 13.17 4.80 10.41
N ALA A 76 12.18 4.26 9.70
CA ALA A 76 11.86 4.66 8.33
C ALA A 76 10.90 5.86 8.24
N GLU A 77 10.50 6.45 9.38
CA GLU A 77 9.53 7.55 9.48
C GLU A 77 8.20 7.26 8.73
N TYR A 78 7.78 6.00 8.71
CA TYR A 78 6.63 5.57 7.92
C TYR A 78 5.31 5.79 8.68
N PRO A 79 4.21 6.25 8.02
CA PRO A 79 2.92 6.52 8.68
C PRO A 79 2.40 5.32 9.48
N SER A 80 1.68 5.56 10.58
CA SER A 80 1.09 4.50 11.44
C SER A 80 -0.09 3.78 10.78
N ASP A 81 -0.49 2.63 11.31
CA ASP A 81 -1.66 1.88 10.86
C ASP A 81 -2.96 2.68 11.00
N GLU A 82 -3.10 3.43 12.10
CA GLU A 82 -4.23 4.33 12.30
C GLU A 82 -4.32 5.35 11.16
N ARG A 83 -3.18 5.93 10.77
CA ARG A 83 -3.13 6.90 9.67
C ARG A 83 -3.42 6.26 8.31
N ILE A 84 -2.91 5.04 8.08
CA ILE A 84 -3.23 4.24 6.88
C ILE A 84 -4.74 4.01 6.80
N ARG A 85 -5.37 3.49 7.84
CA ARG A 85 -6.81 3.22 7.87
C ARG A 85 -7.62 4.51 7.68
N ALA A 86 -7.27 5.58 8.39
CA ALA A 86 -7.98 6.85 8.31
C ALA A 86 -7.96 7.47 6.90
N GLU A 87 -6.88 7.29 6.14
CA GLU A 87 -6.70 7.95 4.84
C GLU A 87 -6.93 7.05 3.61
N LEU A 88 -6.79 5.74 3.76
CA LEU A 88 -6.78 4.78 2.66
C LEU A 88 -7.94 3.77 2.70
N ALA A 89 -8.66 3.64 3.83
CA ALA A 89 -9.81 2.72 3.89
C ALA A 89 -10.85 3.06 2.81
N GLY A 90 -11.35 2.03 2.13
CA GLY A 90 -12.34 2.17 1.06
C GLY A 90 -11.80 2.75 -0.26
N ARG A 91 -10.49 2.99 -0.40
CA ARG A 91 -9.88 3.59 -1.60
C ARG A 91 -9.04 2.58 -2.39
N ASN A 92 -9.16 2.63 -3.71
CA ASN A 92 -8.23 1.93 -4.60
C ASN A 92 -6.83 2.54 -4.44
N LEU A 93 -5.77 1.74 -4.58
CA LEU A 93 -4.40 2.22 -4.42
C LEU A 93 -3.61 2.04 -5.72
N ALA A 94 -2.99 3.13 -6.20
CA ALA A 94 -2.25 3.15 -7.45
C ALA A 94 -0.73 3.26 -7.29
N CYS A 95 0.01 2.34 -7.88
CA CYS A 95 1.48 2.32 -7.87
C CYS A 95 2.09 1.85 -9.21
N TRP A 96 3.40 2.00 -9.39
CA TRP A 96 4.11 1.53 -10.59
C TRP A 96 4.48 0.04 -10.59
N CYS A 97 4.32 -0.67 -9.47
CA CYS A 97 4.71 -2.07 -9.35
C CYS A 97 3.95 -2.94 -10.37
N ALA A 98 4.70 -3.67 -11.20
CA ALA A 98 4.16 -4.56 -12.23
C ALA A 98 4.13 -6.04 -11.80
N GLY A 99 4.64 -6.36 -10.60
CA GLY A 99 4.81 -7.72 -10.11
C GLY A 99 3.62 -8.27 -9.30
N LYS A 100 3.68 -9.58 -9.01
CA LYS A 100 2.77 -10.27 -8.08
C LYS A 100 2.87 -9.70 -6.66
N PHE A 101 4.09 -9.41 -6.22
CA PHE A 101 4.34 -8.71 -4.96
C PHE A 101 4.27 -7.21 -5.20
N CYS A 102 3.47 -6.51 -4.40
CA CYS A 102 3.29 -5.08 -4.53
C CYS A 102 3.00 -4.46 -3.17
N HIS A 103 3.62 -3.32 -2.90
CA HIS A 103 3.42 -2.60 -1.65
C HIS A 103 2.00 -2.05 -1.51
N ALA A 104 1.31 -1.75 -2.62
CA ALA A 104 -0.09 -1.32 -2.58
C ALA A 104 -1.02 -2.43 -2.09
N ASP A 105 -0.68 -3.71 -2.32
CA ASP A 105 -1.47 -4.84 -1.81
C ASP A 105 -1.36 -4.89 -0.27
N ALA A 106 -0.16 -4.68 0.30
CA ALA A 106 0.05 -4.57 1.74
C ALA A 106 -0.74 -3.42 2.38
N LEU A 107 -0.76 -2.26 1.71
CA LEU A 107 -1.52 -1.10 2.17
C LEU A 107 -3.03 -1.32 2.08
N LEU A 108 -3.52 -2.00 1.03
CA LEU A 108 -4.93 -2.36 0.90
C LEU A 108 -5.36 -3.30 2.04
N GLU A 109 -4.53 -4.27 2.38
CA GLU A 109 -4.78 -5.19 3.49
C GLU A 109 -4.83 -4.43 4.82
N LEU A 110 -3.83 -3.61 5.14
CA LEU A 110 -3.80 -2.84 6.40
C LEU A 110 -4.93 -1.81 6.52
N ALA A 111 -5.29 -1.17 5.40
CA ALA A 111 -6.31 -0.13 5.38
C ALA A 111 -7.73 -0.69 5.53
N ASN A 112 -8.00 -1.89 5.02
CA ASN A 112 -9.34 -2.48 4.98
C ASN A 112 -9.52 -3.69 5.92
N GLY A 113 -8.44 -4.24 6.47
CA GLY A 113 -8.45 -5.30 7.48
C GLY A 113 -8.50 -4.71 8.90
N GLY A 114 -9.65 -4.84 9.56
CA GLY A 114 -9.79 -4.56 10.99
C GLY A 114 -9.23 -5.71 11.83
N SER A 115 -8.28 -5.37 12.72
CA SER A 115 -7.84 -6.10 13.92
C SER A 115 -7.59 -7.60 13.78
N ASN A 116 -6.34 -8.02 13.55
CA ASN A 116 -5.90 -9.28 14.16
C ASN A 116 -5.42 -8.94 15.58
N ALA A 117 -6.37 -8.89 16.50
CA ALA A 117 -6.06 -9.20 17.89
C ALA A 117 -5.69 -10.69 17.91
N GLY A 118 -4.40 -10.96 18.05
CA GLY A 118 -3.83 -12.24 18.46
C GLY A 118 -2.93 -11.99 19.64
#